data_AF-A0A2H0H919-F1
#
_entry.id   AF-A0A2H0H919-F1
#
_cell.length_a   1.000
_cell.length_b   1.000
_cell.length_c   1.000
_cell.angle_alpha   90.00
_cell.angle_beta   90.00
_cell.angle_gamma   90.00
#
_symmetry.space_group_name_H-M   'P 1'
#
loop_
_entity.id
_entity.type
_entity.pdbx_description
1 polymer ?
#
loop_
_entity_poly.entity_id
_entity_poly.type
_entity_poly.pdbx_seq_one_letter_code
_entity_poly.pdbx_strand_id
1 'polypeptide(L)'
;HFSLASSVATFPLPVITGIGHATNETVVELVAHSNKITPTEVAYFLLQHVHQFIQRVSDATTALMEIAQLMLEGENQMLGQLADRLSRRTTGLIAGHQYRLNRSGLVLEKELKSRNLHQLLKLSGFAEKLDVSLRMAFKRQEMILSGYSTSVVKSSPRLLVTAHQKMGGVEEKIRLLDPVNILKRGFSITFRNGKPIKSTVDLLTGDKIETQYYQGKTTSIIQELEP
;
A
#
# COMPACT_ATOMS: atom_id res chain seq x y z
N HIS A 1 55.29 -75.24 77.23
CA HIS A 1 55.78 -73.86 76.96
C HIS A 1 56.06 -73.59 75.48
N PHE A 2 56.79 -74.43 74.75
CA PHE A 2 57.09 -74.22 73.31
C PHE A 2 55.85 -74.09 72.39
N SER A 3 54.83 -74.93 72.60
CA SER A 3 53.61 -74.93 71.78
C SER A 3 52.84 -73.59 71.84
N LEU A 4 52.81 -72.92 72.99
CA LEU A 4 52.16 -71.60 73.12
C LEU A 4 52.94 -70.53 72.37
N ALA A 5 54.26 -70.48 72.53
CA ALA A 5 55.12 -69.52 71.81
C ALA A 5 55.04 -69.73 70.29
N SER A 6 55.04 -70.99 69.82
CA SER A 6 54.84 -71.31 68.40
C SER A 6 53.47 -70.86 67.90
N SER A 7 52.41 -71.03 68.70
CA SER A 7 51.06 -70.57 68.33
C SER A 7 50.96 -69.05 68.27
N VAL A 8 51.62 -68.34 69.19
CA VAL A 8 51.69 -66.86 69.19
C VAL A 8 52.48 -66.35 67.99
N ALA A 9 53.64 -66.95 67.71
CA ALA A 9 54.51 -66.56 66.60
C ALA A 9 53.87 -66.75 65.21
N THR A 10 53.01 -67.77 65.08
CA THR A 10 52.33 -68.11 63.81
C THR A 10 50.92 -67.52 63.71
N PHE A 11 50.48 -66.76 64.71
CA PHE A 11 49.14 -66.19 64.72
C PHE A 11 49.01 -65.11 63.62
N PRO A 12 47.91 -65.10 62.84
CA PRO A 12 47.75 -64.19 61.71
C PRO A 12 47.48 -62.73 62.11
N LEU A 13 47.17 -62.47 63.38
CA LEU A 13 46.97 -61.13 63.92
C LEU A 13 48.07 -60.78 64.93
N PRO A 14 48.38 -59.49 65.12
CA PRO A 14 49.31 -59.06 66.16
C PRO A 14 48.87 -59.54 67.55
N VAL A 15 49.67 -60.39 68.18
CA VAL A 15 49.45 -60.82 69.57
C VAL A 15 50.17 -59.85 70.51
N ILE A 16 49.46 -59.35 71.52
CA ILE A 16 50.00 -58.45 72.54
C ILE A 16 50.06 -59.19 73.87
N THR A 17 51.20 -59.14 74.54
CA THR A 17 51.42 -59.75 75.85
C THR A 17 51.42 -58.71 76.96
N GLY A 18 50.91 -59.08 78.12
CA GLY A 18 50.85 -58.25 79.33
C GLY A 18 51.18 -59.06 80.59
N ILE A 19 52.17 -59.93 80.53
CA ILE A 19 52.48 -60.95 81.56
C ILE A 19 53.78 -60.68 82.31
N GLY A 20 54.44 -59.55 82.06
CA GLY A 20 55.81 -59.29 82.48
C GLY A 20 56.03 -59.11 83.98
N HIS A 21 57.20 -59.54 84.45
CA HIS A 21 57.83 -59.14 85.71
C HIS A 21 59.29 -58.75 85.42
N ALA A 22 59.81 -57.72 86.10
CA ALA A 22 61.09 -57.08 85.79
C ALA A 22 62.36 -57.98 85.88
N THR A 23 62.22 -59.28 86.16
CA THR A 23 63.35 -60.16 86.48
C THR A 23 63.48 -61.41 85.59
N ASN A 24 62.48 -61.80 84.79
CA ASN A 24 62.57 -62.98 83.91
C ASN A 24 61.87 -62.73 82.56
N GLU A 25 62.60 -62.78 81.45
CA GLU A 25 62.04 -62.73 80.10
C GLU A 25 61.48 -64.10 79.68
N THR A 26 60.29 -64.12 79.07
CA THR A 26 59.67 -65.34 78.55
C THR A 26 59.73 -65.44 77.03
N VAL A 27 59.87 -66.66 76.50
CA VAL A 27 59.90 -66.90 75.04
C VAL A 27 58.64 -66.37 74.34
N VAL A 28 57.51 -66.33 75.04
CA VAL A 28 56.24 -65.79 74.51
C VAL A 28 56.31 -64.28 74.28
N GLU A 29 57.01 -63.53 75.13
CA GLU A 29 57.20 -62.09 74.99
C GLU A 29 58.14 -61.74 73.82
N LEU A 30 59.12 -62.60 73.54
CA LEU A 30 60.07 -62.42 72.43
C LEU A 30 59.42 -62.62 71.05
N VAL A 31 58.38 -63.45 70.98
CA VAL A 31 57.70 -63.79 69.72
C VAL A 31 56.37 -63.05 69.53
N ALA A 32 55.88 -62.35 70.55
CA ALA A 32 54.69 -61.50 70.45
C ALA A 32 54.99 -60.21 69.67
N HIS A 33 53.96 -59.62 69.05
CA HIS A 33 54.11 -58.36 68.31
C HIS A 33 54.44 -57.17 69.22
N SER A 34 53.90 -57.16 70.43
CA SER A 34 54.16 -56.11 71.42
C SER A 34 54.08 -56.69 72.81
N ASN A 35 55.03 -56.33 73.66
CA ASN A 35 55.04 -56.69 75.07
C ASN A 35 54.77 -55.45 75.95
N LYS A 36 53.98 -55.63 77.01
CA LYS A 36 53.75 -54.67 78.09
C LYS A 36 53.99 -55.34 79.43
N ILE A 37 54.41 -54.56 80.43
CA ILE A 37 54.79 -55.09 81.74
C ILE A 37 53.55 -55.65 82.45
N THR A 38 52.38 -55.01 82.29
CA THR A 38 51.15 -55.43 82.98
C THR A 38 49.94 -55.55 82.05
N PRO A 39 48.90 -56.33 82.42
CA PRO A 39 47.65 -56.37 81.66
C PRO A 39 47.00 -54.98 81.54
N THR A 40 47.15 -54.14 82.56
CA THR A 40 46.65 -52.76 82.56
C THR A 40 47.34 -51.90 81.49
N GLU A 41 48.64 -52.05 81.31
CA GLU A 41 49.37 -51.37 80.23
C GLU A 41 48.95 -51.83 78.83
N VAL A 42 48.61 -53.11 78.65
CA VAL A 42 47.98 -53.60 77.41
C VAL A 42 46.64 -52.92 77.17
N ALA A 43 45.81 -52.80 78.21
CA ALA A 43 44.52 -52.12 78.11
C ALA A 43 44.69 -50.63 77.75
N TYR A 44 45.63 -49.91 78.37
CA TYR A 44 45.94 -48.52 78.01
C TYR A 44 46.45 -48.40 76.57
N PHE A 45 47.32 -49.31 76.13
CA PHE A 45 47.81 -49.34 74.77
C PHE A 45 46.66 -49.49 73.75
N LEU A 46 45.73 -50.42 73.99
CA LEU A 46 44.57 -50.61 73.14
C LEU A 46 43.63 -49.41 73.16
N LEU A 47 43.33 -48.86 74.33
CA LEU A 47 42.48 -47.67 74.47
C LEU A 47 43.05 -46.47 73.72
N GLN A 48 44.37 -46.27 73.77
CA GLN A 48 45.03 -45.21 73.02
C GLN A 48 44.88 -45.40 71.50
N HIS A 49 45.04 -46.62 70.98
CA HIS A 49 44.89 -46.89 69.56
C HIS A 49 43.45 -46.72 69.08
N VAL A 50 42.47 -47.18 69.87
CA VAL A 50 41.04 -46.98 69.59
C VAL A 50 40.72 -45.49 69.60
N HIS A 51 41.19 -44.75 70.60
CA HIS A 51 40.99 -43.31 70.67
C HIS A 51 41.57 -42.59 69.43
N GLN A 52 42.81 -42.89 69.04
CA GLN A 52 43.43 -42.33 67.83
C GLN A 52 42.67 -42.70 66.55
N PHE A 53 42.13 -43.92 66.46
CA PHE A 53 41.30 -44.31 65.33
C PHE A 53 40.00 -43.51 65.28
N ILE A 54 39.29 -43.37 66.41
CA ILE A 54 38.07 -42.58 66.51
C ILE A 54 38.33 -41.12 66.13
N GLN A 55 39.42 -40.52 66.62
CA GLN A 55 39.80 -39.16 66.24
C GLN A 55 39.98 -39.03 64.72
N ARG A 56 40.74 -39.93 64.08
CA ARG A 56 40.92 -39.90 62.62
C ARG A 56 39.62 -40.02 61.85
N VAL A 57 38.69 -40.87 62.30
CA VAL A 57 37.37 -40.99 61.66
C VAL A 57 36.57 -39.71 61.86
N SER A 58 36.58 -39.13 63.06
CA SER A 58 35.92 -37.86 63.37
C SER A 58 36.45 -36.73 62.48
N ASP A 59 37.78 -36.58 62.38
CA ASP A 59 38.42 -35.56 61.56
C ASP A 59 38.04 -35.72 60.08
N ALA A 60 38.05 -36.95 59.56
CA ALA A 60 37.63 -37.24 58.20
C ALA A 60 36.15 -36.91 57.96
N THR A 61 35.27 -37.18 58.93
CA THR A 61 33.84 -36.81 58.81
C THR A 61 33.63 -35.30 58.81
N THR A 62 34.36 -34.57 59.65
CA THR A 62 34.30 -33.10 59.69
C THR A 62 34.79 -32.52 58.36
N ALA A 63 35.92 -32.99 57.86
CA ALA A 63 36.46 -32.55 56.57
C ALA A 63 35.49 -32.83 55.41
N LEU A 64 34.83 -34.00 55.39
CA LEU A 64 33.81 -34.32 54.40
C LEU A 64 32.60 -33.40 54.48
N MET A 65 32.13 -33.08 55.70
CA MET A 65 31.02 -32.15 55.90
C MET A 65 31.36 -30.74 55.41
N GLU A 66 32.55 -30.25 55.72
CA GLU A 66 33.01 -28.93 55.26
C GLU A 66 33.08 -28.85 53.74
N ILE A 67 33.65 -29.86 53.07
CA ILE A 67 33.71 -29.91 51.60
C ILE A 67 32.31 -29.98 51.01
N ALA A 68 31.43 -30.82 51.55
CA ALA A 68 30.06 -30.95 51.06
C ALA A 68 29.27 -29.63 51.21
N GLN A 69 29.44 -28.92 52.32
CA GLN A 69 28.83 -27.62 52.54
C GLN A 69 29.34 -26.58 51.53
N LEU A 70 30.65 -26.49 51.32
CA LEU A 70 31.23 -25.58 50.33
C LEU A 70 30.73 -25.87 48.91
N MET A 71 30.60 -27.14 48.54
CA MET A 71 30.06 -27.53 47.24
C MET A 71 28.58 -27.14 47.09
N LEU A 72 27.76 -27.37 48.12
CA LEU A 72 26.34 -27.00 48.11
C LEU A 72 26.14 -25.48 48.06
N GLU A 73 26.96 -24.72 48.78
CA GLU A 73 26.93 -23.25 48.74
C GLU A 73 27.31 -22.73 47.35
N GLY A 74 28.36 -23.27 46.74
CA GLY A 74 28.78 -22.92 45.39
C GLY A 74 27.69 -23.18 44.35
N GLU A 75 27.04 -24.35 44.42
CA GLU A 75 25.97 -24.71 43.48
C GLU A 75 24.73 -23.84 43.67
N ASN A 76 24.34 -23.56 44.93
CA ASN A 76 23.22 -22.64 45.22
C ASN A 76 23.49 -21.22 44.72
N GLN A 77 24.72 -20.73 44.88
CA GLN A 77 25.11 -19.43 44.33
C GLN A 77 25.03 -19.42 42.80
N MET A 78 25.50 -20.47 42.13
CA MET A 78 25.43 -20.59 40.67
C MET A 78 23.98 -20.64 40.17
N LEU A 79 23.12 -21.43 40.81
CA LEU A 79 21.69 -21.50 40.51
C LEU A 79 21.00 -20.14 40.72
N GLY A 80 21.30 -19.45 41.82
CA GLY A 80 20.80 -18.11 42.09
C GLY A 80 21.18 -17.13 40.99
N GLN A 81 22.45 -17.09 40.58
CA GLN A 81 22.93 -16.24 39.49
C GLN A 81 22.27 -16.55 38.14
N LEU A 82 22.02 -17.82 37.84
CA LEU A 82 21.37 -18.24 36.60
C LEU A 82 19.90 -17.82 36.58
N ALA A 83 19.17 -18.04 37.69
CA ALA A 83 17.77 -17.64 37.83
C ALA A 83 17.61 -16.12 37.67
N ASP A 84 18.50 -15.36 38.31
CA ASP A 84 18.60 -13.92 38.21
C ASP A 84 18.85 -13.43 36.78
N ARG A 85 19.80 -14.07 36.08
CA ARG A 85 20.13 -13.75 34.68
C ARG A 85 18.93 -14.03 33.77
N LEU A 86 18.23 -15.15 33.98
CA LEU A 86 17.04 -15.50 33.24
C LEU A 86 15.91 -14.49 33.48
N SER A 87 15.65 -14.13 34.74
CA SER A 87 14.64 -13.14 35.12
C SER A 87 14.91 -11.77 34.49
N ARG A 88 16.16 -11.28 34.54
CA ARG A 88 16.55 -10.01 33.92
C ARG A 88 16.41 -10.03 32.40
N ARG A 89 16.82 -11.12 31.74
CA ARG A 89 16.70 -11.29 30.28
C ARG A 89 15.23 -11.34 29.84
N THR A 90 14.42 -12.13 30.52
CA THR A 90 12.98 -12.27 30.20
C THR A 90 12.23 -10.96 30.41
N THR A 91 12.45 -10.28 31.54
CA THR A 91 11.86 -8.96 31.82
C THR A 91 12.28 -7.93 30.77
N GLY A 92 13.57 -7.89 30.41
CA GLY A 92 14.08 -6.99 29.37
C GLY A 92 13.49 -7.27 27.99
N LEU A 93 13.34 -8.54 27.60
CA LEU A 93 12.69 -8.94 26.34
C LEU A 93 11.22 -8.50 26.32
N ILE A 94 10.47 -8.79 27.38
CA ILE A 94 9.05 -8.42 27.48
C ILE A 94 8.89 -6.90 27.39
N ALA A 95 9.68 -6.13 28.14
CA ALA A 95 9.66 -4.67 28.09
C ALA A 95 10.00 -4.13 26.69
N GLY A 96 11.01 -4.71 26.02
CA GLY A 96 11.37 -4.35 24.65
C GLY A 96 10.26 -4.64 23.64
N HIS A 97 9.57 -5.78 23.76
CA HIS A 97 8.43 -6.12 22.92
C HIS A 97 7.22 -5.21 23.18
N GLN A 98 6.92 -4.90 24.44
CA GLN A 98 5.86 -3.93 24.79
C GLN A 98 6.13 -2.55 24.21
N TYR A 99 7.38 -2.06 24.32
CA TYR A 99 7.77 -0.78 23.72
C TYR A 99 7.57 -0.78 22.20
N ARG A 100 7.99 -1.85 21.51
CA ARG A 100 7.80 -1.98 20.06
C ARG A 100 6.33 -2.01 19.66
N LEU A 101 5.49 -2.74 20.39
CA LEU A 101 4.05 -2.80 20.13
C LEU A 101 3.41 -1.42 20.29
N ASN A 102 3.68 -0.73 21.40
CA ASN A 102 3.17 0.62 21.64
C ASN A 102 3.62 1.60 20.56
N ARG A 103 4.89 1.54 20.16
CA ARG A 103 5.41 2.38 19.07
C ARG A 103 4.74 2.09 17.73
N SER A 104 4.51 0.81 17.42
CA SER A 104 3.78 0.43 16.20
C SER A 104 2.33 0.91 16.22
N GLY A 105 1.66 0.87 17.38
CA GLY A 105 0.31 1.41 17.57
C GLY A 105 0.25 2.92 17.34
N LEU A 106 1.20 3.67 17.90
CA LEU A 106 1.31 5.13 17.70
C LEU A 106 1.54 5.51 16.23
N VAL A 107 2.43 4.78 15.54
CA VAL A 107 2.69 5.02 14.11
C VAL A 107 1.44 4.72 13.29
N LEU A 108 0.77 3.58 13.56
CA LEU A 108 -0.46 3.21 12.87
C LEU A 108 -1.57 4.25 13.06
N GLU A 109 -1.77 4.73 14.29
CA GLU A 109 -2.77 5.77 14.59
C GLU A 109 -2.48 7.06 13.80
N LYS A 110 -1.22 7.48 13.74
CA LYS A 110 -0.79 8.66 12.99
C LYS A 110 -1.05 8.49 11.49
N GLU A 111 -0.68 7.34 10.91
CA GLU A 111 -0.88 7.04 9.50
C GLU A 111 -2.37 6.98 9.14
N LEU A 112 -3.21 6.38 9.99
CA LEU A 112 -4.66 6.33 9.80
C LEU A 112 -5.28 7.73 9.82
N LYS A 113 -4.90 8.58 10.78
CA LYS A 113 -5.36 9.98 10.83
C LYS A 113 -4.94 10.76 9.59
N SER A 114 -3.69 10.60 9.16
CA SER A 114 -3.16 11.25 7.95
C SER A 114 -3.90 10.81 6.68
N ARG A 115 -4.13 9.49 6.52
CA ARG A 115 -4.90 8.95 5.40
C ARG A 115 -6.33 9.47 5.38
N ASN A 116 -7.00 9.50 6.53
CA ASN A 116 -8.38 9.95 6.63
C ASN A 116 -8.49 11.45 6.27
N LEU A 117 -7.62 12.29 6.83
CA LEU A 117 -7.55 13.70 6.46
C LEU A 117 -7.30 13.89 4.95
N HIS A 118 -6.38 13.13 4.38
CA HIS A 118 -6.09 13.21 2.94
C HIS A 118 -7.27 12.77 2.07
N GLN A 119 -8.04 11.75 2.50
CA GLN A 119 -9.27 11.34 1.82
C GLN A 119 -10.36 12.41 1.92
N LEU A 120 -10.54 13.03 3.08
CA LEU A 120 -11.49 14.13 3.25
C LEU A 120 -11.17 15.32 2.35
N LEU A 121 -9.89 15.72 2.27
CA LEU A 121 -9.45 16.80 1.39
C LEU A 121 -9.61 16.46 -0.10
N LYS A 122 -9.41 15.19 -0.48
CA LYS A 122 -9.69 14.73 -1.84
C LYS A 122 -11.18 14.83 -2.17
N LEU A 123 -12.05 14.36 -1.27
CA LEU A 123 -13.50 14.40 -1.45
C LEU A 123 -14.02 15.84 -1.53
N SER A 124 -13.53 16.75 -0.67
CA SER A 124 -13.90 18.17 -0.75
C SER A 124 -13.44 18.79 -2.08
N GLY A 125 -12.23 18.47 -2.53
CA GLY A 125 -11.73 18.94 -3.83
C GLY A 125 -12.52 18.39 -5.02
N PHE A 126 -13.05 17.16 -4.93
CA PHE A 126 -13.97 16.62 -5.95
C PHE A 126 -15.31 17.36 -5.95
N ALA A 127 -15.88 17.63 -4.77
CA ALA A 127 -17.13 18.38 -4.66
C ALA A 127 -17.01 19.79 -5.25
N GLU A 128 -15.92 20.49 -4.96
CA GLU A 128 -15.65 21.83 -5.51
C GLU A 128 -15.47 21.81 -7.03
N LYS A 129 -14.69 20.84 -7.55
CA LYS A 129 -14.53 20.66 -9.00
C LYS A 129 -15.85 20.36 -9.69
N LEU A 130 -16.73 19.57 -9.05
CA LEU A 130 -18.05 19.24 -9.59
C LEU A 130 -18.94 20.49 -9.66
N ASP A 131 -18.99 21.29 -8.60
CA ASP A 131 -19.75 22.55 -8.58
C ASP A 131 -19.28 23.51 -9.68
N VAL A 132 -17.97 23.73 -9.79
CA VAL A 132 -17.38 24.59 -10.83
C VAL A 132 -17.70 24.06 -12.22
N SER A 133 -17.57 22.76 -12.44
CA SER A 133 -17.85 22.13 -13.74
C SER A 133 -19.33 22.22 -14.11
N LEU A 134 -20.24 22.03 -13.15
CA LEU A 134 -21.68 22.19 -13.34
C LEU A 134 -22.02 23.64 -13.70
N ARG A 135 -21.51 24.62 -12.95
CA ARG A 135 -21.71 26.05 -13.25
C ARG A 135 -21.23 26.42 -14.65
N MET A 136 -20.05 25.95 -15.04
CA MET A 136 -19.51 26.20 -16.38
C MET A 136 -20.36 25.53 -17.47
N ALA A 137 -20.82 24.29 -17.26
CA ALA A 137 -21.69 23.60 -18.19
C ALA A 137 -23.04 24.32 -18.38
N PHE A 138 -23.67 24.73 -17.28
CA PHE A 138 -24.92 25.51 -17.32
C PHE A 138 -24.73 26.85 -18.03
N LYS A 139 -23.68 27.62 -17.67
CA LYS A 139 -23.38 28.91 -18.31
C LYS A 139 -23.12 28.76 -19.81
N ARG A 140 -22.44 27.67 -20.22
CA ARG A 140 -22.25 27.36 -21.64
C ARG A 140 -23.59 27.08 -22.34
N GLN A 141 -24.47 26.29 -21.72
CA GLN A 141 -25.77 25.97 -22.30
C GLN A 141 -26.66 27.22 -22.42
N GLU A 142 -26.62 28.12 -21.43
CA GLU A 142 -27.31 29.41 -21.45
C GLU A 142 -26.77 30.33 -22.56
N MET A 143 -25.46 30.37 -22.74
CA MET A 143 -24.83 31.12 -23.83
C MET A 143 -25.22 30.58 -25.22
N ILE A 144 -25.31 29.26 -25.37
CA ILE A 144 -25.75 28.62 -26.63
C ILE A 144 -27.23 28.97 -26.90
N LEU A 145 -28.10 28.83 -25.90
CA LEU A 145 -29.53 29.14 -26.03
C LEU A 145 -29.78 30.63 -26.34
N SER A 146 -29.08 31.53 -25.67
CA SER A 146 -29.16 32.97 -25.96
C SER A 146 -28.59 33.30 -27.36
N GLY A 147 -27.56 32.58 -27.80
CA GLY A 147 -27.05 32.63 -29.17
C GLY A 147 -28.12 32.24 -30.19
N TYR A 148 -28.78 31.10 -30.02
CA TYR A 148 -29.87 30.67 -30.90
C TYR A 148 -31.03 31.66 -30.91
N SER A 149 -31.46 32.14 -29.74
CA SER A 149 -32.52 33.16 -29.63
C SER A 149 -32.15 34.43 -30.40
N THR A 150 -30.92 34.91 -30.24
CA THR A 150 -30.40 36.09 -30.95
C THR A 150 -30.34 35.88 -32.46
N SER A 151 -29.89 34.70 -32.92
CA SER A 151 -29.84 34.35 -34.34
C SER A 151 -31.24 34.28 -34.94
N VAL A 152 -32.22 33.71 -34.24
CA VAL A 152 -33.61 33.66 -34.70
C VAL A 152 -34.18 35.08 -34.84
N VAL A 153 -34.02 35.92 -33.81
CA VAL A 153 -34.56 37.30 -33.81
C VAL A 153 -33.89 38.17 -34.87
N LYS A 154 -32.56 38.07 -35.06
CA LYS A 154 -31.83 38.95 -35.99
C LYS A 154 -31.86 38.47 -37.43
N SER A 155 -31.82 37.16 -37.66
CA SER A 155 -31.72 36.60 -39.02
C SER A 155 -33.08 36.35 -39.66
N SER A 156 -34.13 36.05 -38.87
CA SER A 156 -35.47 35.77 -39.41
C SER A 156 -36.07 36.96 -40.18
N PRO A 157 -36.06 38.21 -39.66
CA PRO A 157 -36.61 39.34 -40.40
C PRO A 157 -35.82 39.61 -41.68
N ARG A 158 -34.49 39.52 -41.63
CA ARG A 158 -33.63 39.72 -42.81
C ARG A 158 -33.88 38.68 -43.89
N LEU A 159 -34.06 37.41 -43.51
CA LEU A 159 -34.41 36.34 -44.43
C LEU A 159 -35.78 36.59 -45.07
N LEU A 160 -36.77 36.98 -44.28
CA LEU A 160 -38.12 37.32 -44.77
C LEU A 160 -38.11 38.53 -45.71
N VAL A 161 -37.38 39.59 -45.36
CA VAL A 161 -37.23 40.78 -46.23
C VAL A 161 -36.52 40.41 -47.53
N THR A 162 -35.43 39.64 -47.46
CA THR A 162 -34.69 39.21 -48.66
C THR A 162 -35.54 38.31 -49.55
N ALA A 163 -36.31 37.39 -48.97
CA ALA A 163 -37.25 36.55 -49.70
C ALA A 163 -38.35 37.40 -50.37
N HIS A 164 -38.91 38.37 -49.65
CA HIS A 164 -39.92 39.28 -50.17
C HIS A 164 -39.38 40.16 -51.30
N GLN A 165 -38.18 40.72 -51.17
CA GLN A 165 -37.50 41.47 -52.23
C GLN A 165 -37.22 40.62 -53.46
N LYS A 166 -36.79 39.36 -53.29
CA LYS A 166 -36.63 38.42 -54.40
C LYS A 166 -37.96 38.15 -55.10
N MET A 167 -39.04 37.95 -54.35
CA MET A 167 -40.39 37.77 -54.92
C MET A 167 -40.82 39.01 -55.72
N GLY A 168 -40.68 40.21 -55.15
CA GLY A 168 -41.01 41.46 -55.85
C GLY A 168 -40.17 41.68 -57.12
N GLY A 169 -38.88 41.33 -57.09
CA GLY A 169 -38.03 41.41 -58.28
C GLY A 169 -38.41 40.40 -59.37
N VAL A 170 -38.89 39.21 -59.00
CA VAL A 170 -39.44 38.24 -59.96
C VAL A 170 -40.76 38.74 -60.53
N GLU A 171 -41.64 39.30 -59.70
CA GLU A 171 -42.91 39.90 -60.12
C GLU A 171 -42.69 41.07 -61.09
N GLU A 172 -41.73 41.96 -60.80
CA GLU A 172 -41.37 43.08 -61.67
C GLU A 172 -40.78 42.59 -62.99
N LYS A 173 -39.93 41.55 -62.98
CA LYS A 173 -39.43 40.92 -64.20
C LYS A 173 -40.55 40.33 -65.04
N ILE A 174 -41.51 39.64 -64.43
CA ILE A 174 -42.70 39.12 -65.14
C ILE A 174 -43.47 40.28 -65.78
N ARG A 175 -43.70 41.37 -65.04
CA ARG A 175 -44.39 42.56 -65.55
C ARG A 175 -43.65 43.26 -66.67
N LEU A 176 -42.32 43.33 -66.63
CA LEU A 176 -41.49 43.93 -67.69
C LEU A 176 -41.42 43.06 -68.95
N LEU A 177 -41.48 41.73 -68.79
CA LEU A 177 -41.52 40.78 -69.90
C LEU A 177 -42.94 40.61 -70.49
N ASP A 178 -43.95 41.21 -69.87
CA ASP A 178 -45.31 41.26 -70.42
C ASP A 178 -45.32 42.09 -71.72
N PRO A 179 -45.64 41.49 -72.88
CA PRO A 179 -45.66 42.15 -74.18
C PRO A 179 -46.50 43.43 -74.20
N VAL A 180 -47.55 43.51 -73.38
CA VAL A 180 -48.42 44.68 -73.30
C VAL A 180 -47.65 45.91 -72.80
N ASN A 181 -46.72 45.73 -71.87
CA ASN A 181 -45.92 46.83 -71.31
C ASN A 181 -44.79 47.27 -72.24
N ILE A 182 -44.29 46.38 -73.10
CA ILE A 182 -43.36 46.73 -74.18
C ILE A 182 -44.06 47.63 -75.20
N LEU A 183 -45.29 47.26 -75.59
CA LEU A 183 -46.10 48.06 -76.52
C LEU A 183 -46.45 49.45 -75.94
N LYS A 184 -46.81 49.54 -74.64
CA LYS A 184 -47.07 50.82 -73.94
C LYS A 184 -45.92 51.81 -74.00
N ARG A 185 -44.68 51.34 -74.12
CA ARG A 185 -43.47 52.18 -74.17
C ARG A 185 -43.19 52.74 -75.57
N GLY A 186 -44.09 52.54 -76.53
CA GLY A 186 -43.98 53.06 -77.89
C GLY A 186 -43.23 52.14 -78.85
N PHE A 187 -42.79 50.97 -78.39
CA PHE A 187 -42.30 49.93 -79.28
C PHE A 187 -43.47 49.27 -80.00
N SER A 188 -43.23 48.86 -81.23
CA SER A 188 -44.18 48.05 -82.00
C SER A 188 -43.58 46.68 -82.24
N ILE A 189 -44.44 45.67 -82.37
CA ILE A 189 -44.02 44.32 -82.72
C ILE A 189 -44.54 44.04 -84.12
N THR A 190 -43.63 43.77 -85.04
CA THR A 190 -43.94 43.45 -86.43
C THR A 190 -44.07 41.94 -86.60
N PHE A 191 -45.18 41.51 -87.17
CA PHE A 191 -45.51 40.13 -87.45
C PHE A 191 -45.57 39.88 -88.96
N ARG A 192 -45.11 38.69 -89.37
CA ARG A 192 -45.39 38.13 -90.70
C ARG A 192 -46.15 36.83 -90.49
N ASN A 193 -47.37 36.75 -91.02
CA ASN A 193 -48.25 35.58 -90.85
C ASN A 193 -48.42 35.12 -89.38
N GLY A 194 -48.54 36.07 -88.45
CA GLY A 194 -48.72 35.79 -87.02
C GLY A 194 -47.46 35.43 -86.22
N LYS A 195 -46.27 35.35 -86.85
CA LYS A 195 -44.98 35.15 -86.16
C LYS A 195 -44.20 36.46 -86.03
N PRO A 196 -43.63 36.79 -84.85
CA PRO A 196 -42.88 38.03 -84.66
C PRO A 196 -41.55 37.96 -85.41
N ILE A 197 -41.24 39.03 -86.13
CA ILE A 197 -40.05 39.17 -86.95
C ILE A 197 -38.93 39.74 -86.07
N LYS A 198 -37.78 39.06 -85.98
CA LYS A 198 -36.63 39.50 -85.15
C LYS A 198 -35.43 39.98 -85.96
N SER A 199 -35.39 39.67 -87.25
CA SER A 199 -34.28 39.98 -88.15
C SER A 199 -34.84 40.17 -89.56
N THR A 200 -34.16 41.00 -90.36
CA THR A 200 -34.52 41.35 -91.74
C THR A 200 -34.12 40.29 -92.77
N VAL A 201 -33.31 39.28 -92.38
CA VAL A 201 -32.73 38.27 -93.28
C VAL A 201 -33.78 37.44 -94.04
N ASP A 202 -34.95 37.20 -93.42
CA ASP A 202 -36.01 36.38 -94.01
C ASP A 202 -37.12 37.21 -94.70
N LEU A 203 -36.94 38.53 -94.84
CA LEU A 203 -37.93 39.42 -95.43
C LEU A 203 -37.61 39.69 -96.91
N LEU A 204 -38.65 39.73 -97.74
CA LEU A 204 -38.54 40.08 -99.15
C LEU A 204 -39.31 41.38 -99.42
N THR A 205 -38.80 42.16 -100.37
CA THR A 205 -39.49 43.36 -100.86
C THR A 205 -40.84 42.97 -101.47
N GLY A 206 -41.91 43.63 -101.04
CA GLY A 206 -43.29 43.29 -101.39
C GLY A 206 -44.03 42.43 -100.35
N ASP A 207 -43.35 41.93 -99.31
CA ASP A 207 -44.02 41.18 -98.25
C ASP A 207 -44.98 42.08 -97.45
N LYS A 208 -46.14 41.51 -97.09
CA LYS A 208 -47.11 42.15 -96.18
C LYS A 208 -46.74 41.84 -94.73
N ILE A 209 -46.54 42.90 -93.95
CA ILE A 209 -46.24 42.84 -92.52
C ILE A 209 -47.36 43.50 -91.71
N GLU A 210 -47.62 42.96 -90.52
CA GLU A 210 -48.59 43.50 -89.57
C GLU A 210 -47.84 44.06 -88.37
N THR A 211 -47.92 45.37 -88.17
CA THR A 211 -47.26 46.04 -87.06
C THR A 211 -48.29 46.31 -85.96
N GLN A 212 -48.08 45.68 -84.80
CA GLN A 212 -48.93 45.86 -83.64
C GLN A 212 -48.35 46.95 -82.72
N TYR A 213 -49.20 47.92 -82.38
CA TYR A 213 -48.90 48.99 -81.42
C TYR A 213 -49.62 48.72 -80.10
N TYR A 214 -49.41 49.59 -79.11
CA TYR A 214 -50.18 49.56 -77.85
C TYR A 214 -51.68 49.62 -78.09
N GLN A 215 -52.11 50.47 -79.02
CA GLN A 215 -53.50 50.58 -79.43
C GLN A 215 -53.56 50.54 -80.96
N GLY A 216 -54.23 49.51 -81.48
CA GLY A 216 -54.40 49.32 -82.91
C GLY A 216 -53.26 48.52 -83.58
N LYS A 217 -53.51 48.20 -84.85
CA LYS A 217 -52.61 47.46 -85.71
C LYS A 217 -52.63 48.07 -87.09
N THR A 218 -51.49 48.11 -87.77
CA THR A 218 -51.41 48.53 -89.18
C THR A 218 -50.85 47.39 -90.01
N THR A 219 -51.24 47.38 -91.28
CA THR A 219 -50.62 46.50 -92.27
C THR A 219 -49.82 47.34 -93.24
N SER A 220 -48.56 46.96 -93.43
CA SER A 220 -47.62 47.64 -94.32
C SER A 220 -47.05 46.65 -95.31
N ILE A 221 -46.56 47.16 -96.45
CA ILE A 221 -45.86 46.37 -97.45
C ILE A 221 -44.41 46.87 -97.47
N ILE A 222 -43.46 45.94 -97.47
CA ILE A 222 -42.04 46.27 -97.49
C ILE A 222 -41.68 46.87 -98.86
N GLN A 223 -41.24 48.13 -98.88
CA GLN A 223 -40.85 48.82 -100.12
C GLN A 223 -39.34 48.71 -100.40
N GLU A 224 -38.53 48.68 -99.34
CA GLU A 224 -37.07 48.63 -99.42
C GLU A 224 -36.54 47.93 -98.14
N LEU A 225 -35.44 47.18 -98.28
CA LEU A 225 -34.77 46.48 -97.18
C LEU A 225 -33.32 46.92 -97.14
N GLU A 226 -32.94 47.58 -96.05
CA GLU A 226 -31.53 47.84 -95.73
C GLU A 226 -31.03 46.72 -94.78
N PRO A 227 -29.83 46.17 -95.02
CA PRO A 227 -29.25 45.12 -94.18
C PRO A 227 -28.85 45.62 -92.78
#